data_AF-A0A1I7BJH3-F1
#
_entry.id   AF-A0A1I7BJH3-F1
#
_cell.length_a   1.000
_cell.length_b   1.000
_cell.length_c   1.000
_cell.angle_alpha   90.00
_cell.angle_beta   90.00
_cell.angle_gamma   90.00
#
_symmetry.space_group_name_H-M   'P 1'
#
loop_
_entity.id
_entity.type
_entity.pdbx_description
1 polymer ?
#
loop_
_entity_poly.entity_id
_entity_poly.type
_entity_poly.pdbx_seq_one_letter_code
_entity_poly.pdbx_strand_id
1 'polypeptide(L)'
;MNFLEQKLLYEYSKYHKRIGINLYQGDVMETKFIDWHQADIIAGLRKKGTSLAAESRKNGLSSSTLANALSRSWPKGELIIARALGTEPWVIWPSRYYDPVTHAFIDKTKLMRKKRGNK
;
A
#
# COMPACT_ATOMS: atom_id res chain seq x y z
N MET A 1 -11.16 14.76 25.33
CA MET A 1 -10.03 14.45 26.23
C MET A 1 -10.19 15.21 27.52
N ASN A 2 -10.05 14.53 28.66
CA ASN A 2 -10.19 15.14 29.98
C ASN A 2 -8.88 15.81 30.44
N PHE A 3 -8.96 16.58 31.53
CA PHE A 3 -7.81 17.33 32.07
C PHE A 3 -6.65 16.42 32.47
N LEU A 4 -6.92 15.19 32.91
CA LEU A 4 -5.90 14.22 33.29
C LEU A 4 -5.14 13.72 32.06
N GLU A 5 -5.81 13.47 30.94
CA GLU A 5 -5.18 13.06 29.68
C GLU A 5 -4.24 14.14 29.12
N GLN A 6 -4.64 15.41 29.18
CA GLN A 6 -3.79 16.52 28.74
C GLN A 6 -2.57 16.70 29.63
N LYS A 7 -2.74 16.54 30.94
CA LYS A 7 -1.64 16.63 31.92
C LYS A 7 -0.63 15.49 31.73
N LEU A 8 -1.13 14.28 31.42
CA LEU A 8 -0.29 13.11 31.19
C LEU A 8 0.53 13.26 29.90
N LEU A 9 -0.06 13.77 28.83
CA LEU A 9 0.65 14.07 27.57
C LEU A 9 1.73 15.16 27.75
N TYR A 10 1.44 16.19 28.54
CA TYR A 10 2.40 17.27 28.82
C TYR A 10 3.61 16.77 29.62
N GLU A 11 3.38 16.01 30.70
CA GLU A 11 4.48 15.46 31.51
C GLU A 11 5.28 14.40 30.74
N TYR A 12 4.61 13.58 29.91
CA TYR A 12 5.28 12.62 29.01
C TYR A 12 6.22 13.32 28.02
N SER A 13 5.74 14.40 27.38
CA SER A 13 6.56 15.23 26.48
C SER A 13 7.75 15.88 27.19
N LYS A 14 7.56 16.38 28.41
CA LYS A 14 8.59 17.05 29.21
C LYS A 14 9.66 16.07 29.71
N TYR A 15 9.26 14.86 30.10
CA TYR A 15 10.19 13.81 30.52
C TYR A 15 11.11 13.39 29.38
N HIS A 16 10.57 13.22 28.17
CA HIS A 16 11.35 12.87 26.97
C HIS A 16 12.37 13.94 26.58
N LYS A 17 12.03 15.22 26.69
CA LYS A 17 12.95 16.33 26.38
C LYS A 17 14.13 16.42 27.37
N ARG A 18 13.93 16.01 28.62
CA ARG A 18 14.91 16.12 29.72
C ARG A 18 15.98 15.03 29.69
N ILE A 19 15.63 13.83 29.25
CA ILE A 19 16.53 12.66 29.23
C ILE A 19 17.35 12.55 27.93
N GLY A 20 17.31 13.57 27.05
CA GLY A 20 18.09 13.61 25.80
C GLY A 20 17.66 12.58 24.76
N ILE A 21 16.65 11.75 25.05
CA ILE A 21 16.05 10.85 24.07
C ILE A 21 15.05 11.64 23.25
N ASN A 22 15.46 12.01 22.04
CA ASN A 22 14.49 12.37 21.03
C ASN A 22 13.89 11.04 20.52
N LEU A 23 12.87 10.52 21.20
CA LEU A 23 12.10 9.38 20.69
C LEU A 23 11.32 9.71 19.39
N TYR A 24 11.55 10.88 18.80
CA TYR A 24 11.12 11.25 17.45
C TYR A 24 12.22 11.11 16.39
N GLN A 25 13.38 10.51 16.70
CA GLN A 25 14.47 10.33 15.72
C GLN A 25 15.04 8.90 15.64
N GLY A 26 14.57 7.96 16.47
CA GLY A 26 14.96 6.54 16.41
C GLY A 26 13.84 5.58 15.99
N ASP A 27 12.57 5.97 16.16
CA ASP A 27 11.37 5.23 15.75
C ASP A 27 10.54 6.02 14.73
N VAL A 28 11.17 6.94 13.99
CA VAL A 28 10.62 7.26 12.66
C VAL A 28 10.72 5.96 11.90
N MET A 29 9.59 5.25 11.88
CA MET A 29 9.30 4.12 11.03
C MET A 29 10.11 4.29 9.77
N GLU A 30 11.26 3.61 9.69
CA GLU A 30 11.92 3.37 8.43
C GLU A 30 10.88 2.49 7.75
N THR A 31 9.91 3.16 7.11
CA THR A 31 8.81 2.56 6.39
C THR A 31 9.49 2.16 5.12
N LYS A 32 10.35 1.16 5.26
CA LYS A 32 10.98 0.46 4.17
C LYS A 32 9.79 0.11 3.32
N PHE A 33 9.72 0.75 2.16
CA PHE A 33 8.64 0.59 1.21
C PHE A 33 8.78 -0.82 0.63
N ILE A 34 8.50 -1.83 1.47
CA ILE A 34 8.63 -3.24 1.17
C ILE A 34 7.32 -3.65 0.53
N ASP A 35 7.41 -4.05 -0.72
CA ASP A 35 6.30 -4.68 -1.41
C ASP A 35 5.96 -6.02 -0.75
N TRP A 36 4.68 -6.36 -0.74
CA TRP A 36 4.24 -7.69 -0.31
C TRP A 36 4.93 -8.77 -1.13
N HIS A 37 5.26 -9.87 -0.47
CA HIS A 37 5.77 -11.02 -1.18
C HIS A 37 4.67 -11.59 -2.10
N GLN A 38 5.04 -12.06 -3.28
CA GLN A 38 4.07 -12.57 -4.26
C GLN A 38 3.21 -13.72 -3.69
N ALA A 39 3.82 -14.56 -2.85
CA ALA A 39 3.10 -15.64 -2.17
C ALA A 39 2.02 -15.13 -1.21
N ASP A 40 2.25 -14.01 -0.52
CA ASP A 40 1.28 -13.43 0.42
C ASP A 40 0.08 -12.83 -0.32
N ILE A 41 0.33 -12.20 -1.48
CA ILE A 41 -0.74 -11.73 -2.37
C ILE A 41 -1.59 -12.91 -2.84
N ILE A 42 -0.97 -13.99 -3.31
CA ILE A 42 -1.66 -15.19 -3.77
C ILE A 42 -2.44 -15.86 -2.62
N ALA A 43 -1.82 -15.98 -1.44
CA ALA A 43 -2.44 -16.54 -0.26
C ALA A 43 -3.63 -15.67 0.20
N GLY A 44 -3.49 -14.35 0.19
CA GLY A 44 -4.57 -13.40 0.49
C GLY A 44 -5.76 -13.57 -0.44
N LEU A 45 -5.51 -13.69 -1.75
CA LEU A 45 -6.58 -13.94 -2.74
C LEU A 45 -7.29 -15.27 -2.48
N ARG A 46 -6.52 -16.33 -2.16
CA ARG A 46 -7.09 -17.64 -1.82
C ARG A 46 -7.92 -17.60 -0.54
N LYS A 47 -7.48 -16.87 0.49
CA LYS A 47 -8.26 -16.65 1.73
C LYS A 47 -9.57 -15.91 1.47
N LYS A 48 -9.61 -15.04 0.45
CA LYS A 48 -10.84 -14.38 -0.04
C LYS A 48 -11.67 -15.27 -0.98
N GLY A 49 -11.28 -16.52 -1.22
CA GLY A 49 -11.99 -17.45 -2.10
C GLY A 49 -11.83 -17.14 -3.59
N THR A 50 -10.79 -16.41 -3.98
CA THR A 50 -10.53 -16.07 -5.39
C THR A 50 -9.11 -16.43 -5.82
N SER A 51 -8.77 -16.14 -7.08
CA SER A 51 -7.44 -16.33 -7.66
C SER A 51 -7.16 -15.26 -8.70
N LEU A 52 -5.89 -15.07 -9.08
CA LEU A 52 -5.50 -14.15 -10.15
C LEU A 52 -6.25 -14.46 -11.46
N ALA A 53 -6.38 -15.73 -11.82
CA ALA A 53 -7.12 -16.14 -13.02
C ALA A 53 -8.61 -15.81 -12.93
N ALA A 54 -9.22 -16.01 -11.76
CA ALA A 54 -10.62 -15.64 -11.54
C ALA A 54 -10.81 -14.12 -11.63
N GLU A 55 -9.96 -13.32 -10.99
CA GLU A 55 -10.01 -11.86 -11.06
C GLU A 55 -9.71 -11.32 -12.46
N SER A 56 -8.81 -11.97 -13.21
CA SER A 56 -8.54 -11.63 -14.61
C SER A 56 -9.81 -11.79 -15.46
N ARG A 57 -10.50 -12.93 -15.34
CA ARG A 57 -11.75 -13.20 -16.07
C ARG A 57 -12.87 -12.24 -15.68
N LYS A 58 -13.04 -11.95 -14.38
CA LYS A 58 -14.01 -10.96 -13.88
C LYS A 58 -13.81 -9.57 -14.50
N ASN A 59 -12.57 -9.23 -14.85
CA ASN A 59 -12.21 -7.94 -15.43
C ASN A 59 -12.05 -7.97 -16.97
N GLY A 60 -12.48 -9.06 -17.63
CA GLY A 60 -12.43 -9.19 -19.09
C GLY A 60 -11.01 -9.33 -19.66
N LEU A 61 -10.08 -9.85 -18.86
CA LEU A 61 -8.69 -10.09 -19.25
C LEU A 61 -8.46 -11.60 -19.44
N SER A 62 -7.44 -11.99 -20.20
CA SER A 62 -7.06 -13.41 -20.29
C SER A 62 -6.58 -13.92 -18.93
N SER A 63 -6.82 -15.19 -18.60
CA SER A 63 -6.54 -15.75 -17.27
C SER A 63 -5.11 -15.52 -16.75
N SER A 64 -4.12 -15.41 -17.65
CA SER A 64 -2.71 -15.16 -17.31
C SER A 64 -2.34 -13.68 -17.21
N THR A 65 -3.14 -12.77 -17.78
CA THR A 65 -2.78 -11.34 -17.88
C THR A 65 -2.55 -10.70 -16.51
N LEU A 66 -3.41 -11.00 -15.53
CA LEU A 66 -3.31 -10.38 -14.20
C LEU A 66 -2.04 -10.78 -13.43
N ALA A 67 -1.47 -11.95 -13.72
CA ALA A 67 -0.22 -12.39 -13.10
C ALA A 67 0.96 -11.46 -13.42
N ASN A 68 0.92 -10.75 -14.54
CA ASN A 68 1.97 -9.78 -14.92
C ASN A 68 2.12 -8.63 -13.91
N ALA A 69 1.06 -8.30 -13.15
CA ALA A 69 1.12 -7.25 -12.14
C ALA A 69 2.07 -7.59 -10.97
N LEU A 70 2.30 -8.88 -10.71
CA LEU A 70 3.20 -9.34 -9.65
C LEU A 70 4.66 -8.98 -9.93
N SER A 71 5.07 -8.96 -11.20
CA SER A 71 6.46 -8.72 -11.61
C SER A 71 6.68 -7.35 -12.25
N ARG A 72 5.66 -6.75 -12.87
CA ARG A 72 5.78 -5.46 -13.58
C ARG A 72 4.85 -4.42 -12.98
N SER A 73 5.30 -3.16 -12.91
CA SER A 73 4.43 -2.06 -12.50
C SER A 73 3.32 -1.89 -13.52
N TRP A 74 2.11 -2.29 -13.12
CA TRP A 74 0.93 -2.22 -13.96
C TRP A 74 -0.24 -1.68 -13.15
N PRO A 75 -0.43 -0.34 -13.12
CA PRO A 75 -1.36 0.31 -12.19
C PRO A 75 -2.79 -0.27 -12.25
N LYS A 76 -3.27 -0.63 -13.45
CA LYS A 76 -4.60 -1.24 -13.62
C LYS A 76 -4.69 -2.64 -13.00
N GLY A 77 -3.68 -3.49 -13.21
CA GLY A 77 -3.64 -4.83 -12.63
C GLY A 77 -3.46 -4.79 -11.11
N GLU A 78 -2.58 -3.92 -10.64
CA GLU A 78 -2.35 -3.68 -9.20
C GLU A 78 -3.64 -3.24 -8.51
N LEU A 79 -4.40 -2.32 -9.12
CA LEU A 79 -5.71 -1.88 -8.60
C LEU A 79 -6.74 -3.02 -8.53
N ILE A 80 -6.78 -3.90 -9.55
CA ILE A 80 -7.69 -5.06 -9.56
C ILE A 80 -7.35 -5.99 -8.39
N ILE A 81 -6.06 -6.29 -8.19
CA ILE A 81 -5.60 -7.17 -7.10
C ILE A 81 -5.90 -6.53 -5.73
N ALA A 82 -5.59 -5.24 -5.56
CA ALA A 82 -5.81 -4.51 -4.32
C ALA A 82 -7.29 -4.51 -3.92
N ARG A 83 -8.19 -4.24 -4.89
CA ARG A 83 -9.64 -4.32 -4.70
C ARG A 83 -10.10 -5.71 -4.30
N ALA A 84 -9.56 -6.76 -4.92
CA ALA A 84 -9.91 -8.14 -4.57
C ALA A 84 -9.47 -8.51 -3.14
N LEU A 85 -8.39 -7.91 -2.65
CA LEU A 85 -7.91 -8.07 -1.28
C LEU A 85 -8.62 -7.14 -0.27
N GLY A 86 -9.32 -6.10 -0.76
CA GLY A 86 -9.99 -5.10 0.08
C GLY A 86 -9.02 -4.07 0.65
N THR A 87 -7.95 -3.75 -0.07
CA THR A 87 -6.95 -2.74 0.31
C THR A 87 -6.61 -1.86 -0.89
N GLU A 88 -5.65 -0.95 -0.71
CA GLU A 88 -5.17 -0.04 -1.74
C GLU A 88 -3.84 -0.51 -2.35
N PRO A 89 -3.55 -0.20 -3.63
CA PRO A 89 -2.37 -0.71 -4.32
C PRO A 89 -1.05 -0.23 -3.70
N TRP A 90 -1.03 0.98 -3.12
CA TRP A 90 0.15 1.50 -2.41
C TRP A 90 0.43 0.84 -1.06
N VAL A 91 -0.51 0.04 -0.53
CA VAL A 91 -0.28 -0.80 0.66
C VAL A 91 0.43 -2.10 0.29
N ILE A 92 0.12 -2.64 -0.90
CA ILE A 92 0.72 -3.88 -1.41
C ILE A 92 2.07 -3.62 -2.05
N TRP A 93 2.20 -2.54 -2.82
CA TRP A 93 3.43 -2.16 -3.52
C TRP A 93 3.87 -0.73 -3.16
N PRO A 94 4.18 -0.43 -1.89
CA PRO A 94 4.63 0.90 -1.50
C PRO A 94 5.83 1.39 -2.32
N SER A 95 6.78 0.53 -2.71
CA SER A 95 7.95 0.94 -3.51
C SER A 95 7.56 1.51 -4.89
N ARG A 96 6.36 1.17 -5.37
CA ARG A 96 5.85 1.61 -6.66
C ARG A 96 5.07 2.91 -6.56
N TYR A 97 4.56 3.28 -5.39
CA TYR A 97 3.67 4.44 -5.21
C TYR A 97 4.28 5.55 -4.36
N TYR A 98 5.46 5.35 -3.79
CA TYR A 98 6.19 6.38 -3.05
C TYR A 98 7.58 6.58 -3.64
N ASP A 99 8.02 7.84 -3.68
CA ASP A 99 9.38 8.20 -4.06
C ASP A 99 10.36 7.73 -2.98
N PRO A 100 11.44 7.01 -3.32
CA PRO A 100 12.36 6.44 -2.34
C PRO A 100 13.19 7.48 -1.58
N VAL A 101 13.29 8.71 -2.09
CA VAL A 101 14.08 9.79 -1.49
C VAL A 101 13.17 10.76 -0.76
N THR A 102 12.17 11.29 -1.46
CA THR A 102 11.27 12.33 -0.94
C THR A 102 10.10 11.77 -0.16
N HIS A 103 9.84 10.46 -0.23
CA HIS A 103 8.68 9.78 0.35
C HIS A 103 7.34 10.37 -0.13
N ALA A 104 7.36 11.13 -1.23
CA ALA A 104 6.17 11.71 -1.81
C ALA A 104 5.33 10.65 -2.52
N PHE A 105 4.01 10.73 -2.37
CA PHE A 105 3.09 9.84 -3.05
C PHE A 105 3.01 10.14 -4.56
N ILE A 106 3.15 9.10 -5.38
CA ILE A 106 3.12 9.15 -6.84
C ILE A 106 1.75 8.65 -7.31
N ASP A 107 0.93 9.57 -7.82
CA ASP A 107 -0.34 9.22 -8.43
C ASP A 107 -0.17 8.56 -9.81
N LYS A 108 -0.15 7.22 -9.80
CA LYS A 108 -0.06 6.38 -11.01
C LYS A 108 -1.37 6.24 -11.79
N THR A 109 -2.49 6.79 -11.31
CA THR A 109 -3.76 6.73 -12.05
C THR A 109 -3.67 7.43 -13.41
N LYS A 110 -2.81 8.45 -13.51
CA LYS A 110 -2.51 9.16 -14.76
C LYS A 110 -1.86 8.28 -15.84
N LEU A 111 -1.21 7.18 -15.46
CA LEU A 111 -0.59 6.21 -16.38
C LEU A 111 -1.59 5.16 -16.89
N MET A 112 -2.80 5.11 -16.33
CA MET A 112 -3.82 4.16 -16.79
C MET A 112 -4.36 4.59 -18.16
N ARG A 113 -4.22 3.70 -19.15
CA ARG A 113 -4.80 3.93 -20.47
C ARG A 113 -6.31 4.13 -20.35
N LYS A 114 -6.80 5.31 -20.75
CA LYS A 114 -8.24 5.58 -20.85
C LYS A 114 -8.90 4.52 -21.75
N LYS A 115 -10.08 4.05 -21.36
CA LYS A 115 -10.87 3.16 -22.22
C LYS A 115 -11.11 3.92 -23.52
N ARG A 116 -10.73 3.34 -24.67
CA ARG A 116 -11.13 3.90 -25.96
C ARG A 116 -12.65 3.88 -25.96
N GLY A 117 -13.29 5.04 -26.06
CA GLY A 117 -14.74 5.12 -26.17
C GLY A 117 -15.17 4.25 -27.35
N ASN A 118 -16.20 3.42 -27.16
CA ASN A 118 -16.83 2.74 -28.28
C ASN A 118 -17.39 3.85 -29.19
N LYS A 119 -16.90 3.93 -30.42
CA LYS A 119 -17.64 4.52 -31.53
C LYS A 119 -18.74 3.55 -31.94
#